data_AF-A0A9X1KTR3-F1
#
_entry.id   AF-A0A9X1KTR3-F1
#
_cell.length_a   1.000
_cell.length_b   1.000
_cell.length_c   1.000
_cell.angle_alpha   90.00
_cell.angle_beta   90.00
_cell.angle_gamma   90.00
#
_symmetry.space_group_name_H-M   'P 1'
#
loop_
_entity.id
_entity.type
_entity.pdbx_description
1 polymer ?
#
loop_
_entity_poly.entity_id
_entity_poly.type
_entity_poly.pdbx_seq_one_letter_code
_entity_poly.pdbx_strand_id
1 'polypeptide(L)'
;MTTDKYINDNKTETFKKGDKVIMHSCHEATFEKYKDKVWICATSSFLDKGKQDVVFLEDFSGYFLSKYLKICNSTGMSFVLLNQRSGLINVIDMGESYTKMKL
;
A
#
# COMPACT_ATOMS: atom_id res chain seq x y z
N MET A 1 3.85 19.59 -17.26
CA MET A 1 3.02 18.43 -16.88
C MET A 1 3.87 17.17 -17.03
N THR A 2 3.83 16.25 -16.06
CA THR A 2 4.48 14.94 -16.18
C THR A 2 3.68 14.08 -17.15
N THR A 3 4.34 13.43 -18.11
CA THR A 3 3.69 12.61 -19.15
C THR A 3 3.92 11.12 -18.90
N ASP A 4 3.04 10.27 -19.42
CA ASP A 4 3.20 8.81 -19.32
C ASP A 4 4.53 8.32 -19.90
N LYS A 5 4.99 8.94 -21.00
CA LYS A 5 6.30 8.67 -21.58
C LYS A 5 7.42 8.93 -20.57
N TYR A 6 7.40 10.08 -19.89
CA TYR A 6 8.42 10.41 -18.90
C TYR A 6 8.42 9.42 -17.72
N ILE A 7 7.23 9.06 -17.23
CA ILE A 7 7.08 8.09 -16.14
C ILE A 7 7.68 6.73 -16.54
N ASN A 8 7.38 6.25 -17.74
CA ASN A 8 7.91 4.98 -18.24
C ASN A 8 9.43 5.03 -18.46
N ASP A 9 9.95 6.13 -19.01
CA ASP A 9 11.39 6.33 -19.24
C ASP A 9 12.20 6.42 -17.92
N ASN A 10 11.55 6.78 -16.80
CA ASN A 10 12.19 6.96 -15.48
C ASN A 10 11.62 6.01 -14.41
N LYS A 11 10.98 4.92 -14.84
CA LYS A 11 10.29 3.99 -13.94
C LYS A 11 11.24 3.35 -12.93
N THR A 12 10.77 3.20 -11.70
CA THR A 12 11.43 2.42 -10.63
C THR A 12 10.62 1.15 -10.34
N GLU A 13 11.18 0.24 -9.54
CA GLU A 13 10.54 -1.03 -9.19
C GLU A 13 9.84 -1.01 -7.83
N THR A 14 9.82 0.14 -7.15
CA THR A 14 9.30 0.29 -5.78
C THR A 14 7.80 0.04 -5.69
N PHE A 15 7.01 0.63 -6.60
CA PHE A 15 5.56 0.43 -6.68
C PHE A 15 5.11 0.26 -8.13
N LYS A 16 4.07 -0.54 -8.30
CA LYS A 16 3.39 -0.77 -9.57
C LYS A 16 2.04 -0.07 -9.57
N LYS A 17 1.58 0.29 -10.77
CA LYS A 17 0.22 0.79 -10.96
C LYS A 17 -0.77 -0.25 -10.42
N GLY A 18 -1.70 0.19 -9.59
CA GLY A 18 -2.70 -0.65 -8.93
C GLY A 18 -2.30 -1.16 -7.55
N ASP A 19 -1.04 -0.98 -7.11
CA ASP A 19 -0.65 -1.34 -5.74
C ASP A 19 -1.45 -0.52 -4.73
N LYS A 20 -1.86 -1.18 -3.65
CA LYS A 20 -2.50 -0.53 -2.51
C LYS A 20 -1.44 -0.15 -1.49
N VAL A 21 -1.44 1.09 -1.05
CA VAL A 21 -0.46 1.61 -0.11
C VAL A 21 -1.10 2.42 0.99
N ILE A 22 -0.44 2.52 2.14
CA ILE A 22 -0.78 3.45 3.21
C ILE A 22 0.38 4.41 3.42
N MET A 23 0.06 5.63 3.86
CA MET A 23 1.09 6.58 4.28
C MET A 23 1.67 6.14 5.62
N HIS A 24 2.99 6.23 5.76
CA HIS A 24 3.69 6.01 7.04
C HIS A 24 4.83 7.00 7.22
N SER A 25 5.19 7.24 8.48
CA SER A 25 6.39 8.02 8.84
C SER A 25 6.44 9.42 8.19
N CYS A 26 5.28 10.02 7.88
CA CYS A 26 5.11 11.40 7.41
C CYS A 26 4.11 12.14 8.30
N HIS A 27 4.15 13.47 8.29
CA HIS A 27 3.23 14.29 9.09
C HIS A 27 1.79 14.12 8.61
N GLU A 28 1.58 13.97 7.30
CA GLU A 28 0.28 13.72 6.69
C GLU A 28 -0.38 12.46 7.24
N ALA A 29 0.38 11.42 7.58
CA ALA A 29 -0.13 10.20 8.19
C ALA A 29 -0.69 10.42 9.61
N THR A 30 -0.33 11.52 10.28
CA THR A 30 -0.89 11.87 11.59
C THR A 30 -2.26 12.55 11.49
N PHE A 31 -2.67 13.00 10.30
CA PHE A 31 -3.98 13.58 10.11
C PHE A 31 -5.06 12.49 10.09
N GLU A 32 -6.11 12.68 10.88
CA GLU A 32 -7.22 11.72 11.03
C GLU A 32 -7.82 11.33 9.68
N LYS A 33 -7.91 12.27 8.73
CA LYS A 33 -8.42 12.02 7.36
C LYS A 33 -7.57 11.05 6.51
N TYR A 34 -6.30 10.86 6.85
CA TYR A 34 -5.35 10.03 6.08
C TYR A 34 -4.83 8.84 6.89
N LYS A 35 -5.03 8.86 8.21
CA LYS A 35 -4.72 7.73 9.08
C LYS A 35 -5.46 6.48 8.59
N ASP A 36 -4.70 5.41 8.40
CA ASP A 36 -5.20 4.11 7.91
C ASP A 36 -5.90 4.17 6.54
N LYS A 37 -5.83 5.30 5.81
CA LYS A 37 -6.39 5.43 4.47
C LYS A 37 -5.53 4.65 3.49
N VAL A 38 -6.19 3.73 2.78
CA VAL A 38 -5.59 2.99 1.66
C VAL A 38 -5.70 3.83 0.40
N TRP A 39 -4.55 4.01 -0.27
CA TRP A 39 -4.42 4.68 -1.55
C TRP A 39 -4.09 3.67 -2.64
N ILE A 40 -4.53 3.93 -3.86
CA ILE A 40 -4.20 3.13 -5.04
C ILE A 40 -3.15 3.88 -5.84
N CYS A 41 -2.05 3.22 -6.21
CA CYS A 41 -1.05 3.80 -7.10
C CYS A 41 -1.64 3.97 -8.51
N ALA A 42 -1.86 5.21 -8.94
CA ALA A 42 -2.37 5.55 -10.26
C ALA A 42 -1.34 5.27 -11.37
N THR A 43 -0.05 5.26 -11.02
CA THR A 43 1.09 4.97 -11.91
C THR A 43 2.04 3.98 -11.25
N SER A 44 3.00 3.43 -12.00
CA SER A 44 4.19 2.87 -11.36
C SER A 44 5.04 3.99 -10.77
N SER A 45 5.88 3.68 -9.79
CA SER A 45 6.82 4.65 -9.25
C SER A 45 7.88 5.03 -10.29
N PHE A 46 8.42 6.24 -10.20
CA PHE A 46 9.39 6.79 -11.14
C PHE A 46 10.27 7.83 -10.44
N LEU A 47 11.44 8.11 -11.03
CA LEU A 47 12.30 9.18 -10.59
C LEU A 47 11.82 10.53 -11.14
N ASP A 48 11.60 11.48 -10.24
CA ASP A 48 11.30 12.85 -10.63
C ASP A 48 12.55 13.61 -11.14
N LYS A 49 12.38 14.89 -11.47
CA LYS A 49 13.49 15.74 -11.94
C LYS A 49 14.60 15.91 -10.90
N GLY A 50 14.24 15.85 -9.61
CA GLY A 50 15.17 15.87 -8.48
C GLY A 50 15.75 14.49 -8.13
N LYS A 51 15.51 13.46 -8.95
CA LYS A 51 15.93 12.07 -8.72
C LYS A 51 15.36 11.49 -7.43
N GLN A 52 14.19 11.95 -7.03
CA GLN A 52 13.42 11.38 -5.93
C GLN A 52 12.46 10.32 -6.47
N ASP A 53 12.38 9.19 -5.78
CA ASP A 53 11.43 8.12 -6.11
C ASP A 53 10.02 8.51 -5.64
N VAL A 54 9.11 8.64 -6.59
CA VAL A 54 7.75 9.15 -6.38
C VAL A 54 6.72 8.31 -7.14
N VAL A 55 5.47 8.41 -6.70
CA VAL A 55 4.32 7.74 -7.35
C VAL A 55 3.09 8.63 -7.30
N PHE A 56 2.25 8.58 -8.34
CA PHE A 56 0.93 9.22 -8.28
C PHE A 56 -0.07 8.29 -7.56
N LEU A 57 -0.88 8.87 -6.68
CA LEU A 57 -1.96 8.17 -5.98
C LEU A 57 -3.30 8.64 -6.55
N GLU A 58 -4.27 7.73 -6.67
CA GLU A 58 -5.65 8.09 -7.04
C GLU A 58 -6.24 9.08 -6.02
N ASP A 59 -6.94 10.10 -6.53
CA ASP A 59 -7.55 11.19 -5.75
C ASP A 59 -6.59 11.99 -4.85
N PHE A 60 -5.28 11.91 -5.10
CA PHE A 60 -4.27 12.76 -4.47
C PHE A 60 -3.75 13.81 -5.45
N SER A 61 -3.75 15.07 -5.02
CA SER A 61 -3.23 16.16 -5.85
C SER A 61 -1.70 16.12 -5.89
N GLY A 62 -1.15 15.54 -6.95
CA GLY A 62 0.30 15.46 -7.20
C GLY A 62 0.87 14.06 -6.99
N TYR A 63 2.19 13.96 -7.00
CA TYR A 63 2.91 12.73 -6.69
C TYR A 63 3.40 12.76 -5.25
N PHE A 64 3.58 11.57 -4.67
CA PHE A 64 4.02 11.37 -3.30
C PHE A 64 5.32 10.59 -3.26
N LEU A 65 6.16 10.84 -2.25
CA LEU A 65 7.45 10.18 -2.10
C LEU A 65 7.26 8.73 -1.69
N SER A 66 7.84 7.81 -2.47
CA SER A 66 7.70 6.37 -2.27
C SER A 66 8.19 5.91 -0.89
N LYS A 67 9.21 6.56 -0.32
CA LYS A 67 9.78 6.25 1.01
C LYS A 67 8.82 6.46 2.20
N TYR A 68 7.71 7.14 1.99
CA TYR A 68 6.67 7.38 3.01
C TYR A 68 5.40 6.57 2.72
N LEU A 69 5.49 5.58 1.84
CA LEU A 69 4.42 4.67 1.49
C LEU A 69 4.84 3.24 1.81
N LYS A 70 3.88 2.47 2.33
CA LYS A 70 4.05 1.04 2.60
C LYS A 70 2.95 0.28 1.89
N ILE A 71 3.30 -0.84 1.26
CA ILE A 71 2.32 -1.74 0.66
C ILE A 71 1.31 -2.19 1.72
N CYS A 72 0.04 -1.95 1.43
CA CYS A 72 -1.08 -2.52 2.15
C CYS A 72 -1.33 -3.91 1.59
N ASN A 73 -0.69 -4.91 2.17
CA ASN A 73 -1.02 -6.30 1.91
C ASN A 73 -2.42 -6.57 2.50
N SER A 74 -3.49 -6.32 1.73
CA SER A 74 -4.82 -6.90 2.02
C SER A 74 -4.86 -8.39 1.71
N THR A 75 -3.71 -9.04 1.59
CA THR A 75 -3.62 -10.48 1.57
C THR A 75 -3.93 -10.99 2.97
N GLY A 76 -5.20 -11.32 3.19
CA GLY A 76 -5.56 -12.59 3.81
C GLY A 76 -4.96 -13.75 3.00
N MET A 77 -3.63 -13.81 2.90
CA MET A 77 -2.92 -15.01 2.52
C MET A 77 -2.81 -15.81 3.81
N SER A 78 -3.75 -16.71 3.99
CA SER A 78 -3.58 -17.87 4.85
C SER A 78 -2.24 -18.52 4.48
N PHE A 79 -1.20 -18.28 5.28
CA PHE A 79 0.02 -19.05 5.22
C PHE A 79 -0.32 -20.39 5.86
N VAL A 80 -0.88 -21.31 5.07
CA VAL A 80 -1.05 -22.69 5.51
C VAL A 80 0.34 -23.28 5.67
N LEU A 81 0.88 -23.24 6.88
CA LEU A 81 1.96 -24.12 7.27
C LEU A 81 1.38 -25.53 7.31
N LEU A 82 1.54 -26.27 6.21
CA LEU A 82 1.32 -27.71 6.19
C LEU A 82 2.34 -28.36 7.12
N ASN A 83 2.00 -28.49 8.41
CA ASN A 83 2.73 -29.37 9.31
C ASN A 83 2.09 -30.77 9.20
N GLN A 84 2.73 -31.68 8.46
CA GLN A 84 2.22 -33.03 8.18
C GLN A 84 2.16 -33.97 9.42
N ARG A 85 2.03 -33.48 10.65
CA ARG A 85 2.13 -34.35 11.85
C ARG A 85 1.08 -34.24 12.95
N SER A 86 0.05 -33.42 12.81
CA SER A 86 -1.14 -33.55 13.65
C SER A 86 -2.30 -32.84 12.99
N GLY A 87 -3.42 -33.55 12.77
CA GLY A 87 -4.61 -33.05 12.07
C GLY A 87 -5.39 -31.98 12.84
N LEU A 88 -4.73 -30.90 13.24
CA LEU A 88 -5.30 -29.74 13.92
C LEU A 88 -5.00 -28.49 13.08
N ILE A 89 -6.05 -27.98 12.43
CA ILE A 89 -6.01 -26.69 11.74
C ILE A 89 -6.30 -25.62 12.79
N ASN A 90 -5.27 -24.88 13.21
CA ASN A 90 -5.47 -23.68 14.01
C ASN A 90 -5.48 -22.47 13.06
N VAL A 91 -6.67 -21.94 12.78
CA VAL A 91 -6.83 -20.66 12.09
C VAL A 91 -6.76 -19.56 13.14
N ILE A 92 -5.69 -18.77 13.11
CA ILE A 92 -5.60 -17.51 13.86
C ILE A 92 -5.74 -16.39 12.85
N ASP A 93 -6.96 -15.87 12.75
CA ASP A 93 -7.28 -14.67 11.97
C ASP A 93 -6.89 -13.45 12.80
N MET A 94 -5.78 -12.79 12.47
CA MET A 94 -5.45 -11.48 13.02
C MET A 94 -5.81 -10.42 11.98
N GLY A 95 -7.09 -10.05 11.91
CA GLY A 95 -7.47 -8.94 11.05
C GLY A 95 -8.95 -8.79 10.79
N GLU A 96 -9.79 -8.71 11.82
CA GLU A 96 -11.06 -7.96 11.77
C GLU A 96 -11.65 -7.84 13.19
N SER A 97 -11.41 -6.70 13.86
CA SER A 97 -12.16 -6.33 15.06
C SER A 97 -13.24 -5.34 14.68
N TYR A 98 -14.43 -5.82 14.34
CA TYR A 98 -15.66 -5.04 14.50
C TYR A 98 -16.57 -5.72 15.52
N THR A 99 -16.78 -5.03 16.63
CA THR A 99 -17.76 -5.39 17.64
C THR A 99 -19.16 -5.22 17.04
N LYS A 100 -19.86 -6.33 16.77
CA LYS A 100 -21.30 -6.30 16.53
C LYS A 100 -21.99 -6.90 17.74
N MET A 101 -22.55 -6.04 18.60
CA MET A 101 -23.50 -6.47 19.64
C MET A 101 -24.70 -7.12 18.95
N LYS A 102 -25.04 -8.33 19.39
CA LYS A 102 -26.33 -8.95 19.08
C LYS A 102 -27.22 -8.74 20.32
N LEU A 103 -28.37 -8.11 20.09
CA LEU A 103 -29.48 -8.04 21.04
C LEU A 103 -29.95 -9.44 21.43
#